data_AF-A0AAV5KFN7-F1
#
_entry.id   AF-A0AAV5KFN7-F1
#
_cell.length_a   1.000
_cell.length_b   1.000
_cell.length_c   1.000
_cell.angle_alpha   90.00
_cell.angle_beta   90.00
_cell.angle_gamma   90.00
#
_symmetry.space_group_name_H-M   'P 1'
#
loop_
_entity.id
_entity.type
_entity.pdbx_description
1 polymer ?
#
loop_
_entity_poly.entity_id
_entity_poly.type
_entity_poly.pdbx_seq_one_letter_code
_entity_poly.pdbx_strand_id
1 'polypeptide(L)'
;MKENGGRKSLLSRGKQSLRSLYQAARIRGYRNQERKAKSDMKIGDEDDAKFDGIESKQMQNEEHEALVDLPDISEPSLLLTEKTRSALYVSLPALIQGRKWLLLYSTWRHGISLSTLYRKSMLWPGLSLLVVGDRKGAVFGGLVEAPLRPTNQRKYQGTNSTFVFTTTPGYPVIFRPTGANRYFTLCFTEYLAIGGGGHFALYLDGDL
;
A
#
# COMPACT_ATOMS: atom_id res chain seq x y z
N MET A 1 50.25 -33.64 -35.63
CA MET A 1 49.03 -33.91 -36.42
C MET A 1 47.89 -33.19 -35.71
N LYS A 2 47.46 -32.00 -36.20
CA LYS A 2 46.20 -31.75 -36.97
C LYS A 2 44.95 -32.20 -36.18
N GLU A 3 43.90 -31.41 -35.95
CA GLU A 3 43.45 -30.13 -36.52
C GLU A 3 42.31 -29.53 -35.66
N ASN A 4 42.06 -28.24 -35.85
CA ASN A 4 41.02 -27.42 -35.23
C ASN A 4 39.60 -27.80 -35.66
N GLY A 5 38.63 -27.73 -34.73
CA GLY A 5 37.19 -27.74 -35.01
C GLY A 5 36.56 -26.40 -34.63
N GLY A 6 36.37 -25.53 -35.62
CA GLY A 6 36.02 -24.12 -35.47
C GLY A 6 34.61 -23.80 -34.96
N ARG A 7 34.55 -22.67 -34.23
CA ARG A 7 33.35 -21.91 -33.85
C ARG A 7 32.52 -21.53 -35.07
N LYS A 8 31.19 -21.67 -34.99
CA LYS A 8 30.26 -20.98 -35.88
C LYS A 8 29.25 -20.19 -35.05
N SER A 9 29.53 -18.90 -34.95
CA SER A 9 28.59 -17.85 -34.55
C SER A 9 27.65 -17.58 -35.72
N LEU A 10 26.35 -17.51 -35.44
CA LEU A 10 25.34 -16.99 -36.37
C LEU A 10 24.71 -15.75 -35.74
N LEU A 11 25.25 -14.59 -36.08
CA LEU A 11 24.57 -13.31 -35.94
C LEU A 11 23.97 -12.96 -37.31
N SER A 12 22.66 -12.69 -37.37
CA SER A 12 22.12 -11.76 -38.36
C SER A 12 20.72 -11.28 -38.00
N ARG A 13 20.69 -10.00 -37.60
CA ARG A 13 19.73 -8.95 -38.01
C ARG A 13 18.23 -9.22 -37.85
N GLY A 14 17.68 -8.65 -36.79
CA GLY A 14 16.27 -8.23 -36.72
C GLY A 14 16.15 -6.87 -36.03
N LYS A 15 16.30 -5.78 -36.78
CA LYS A 15 15.91 -4.44 -36.30
C LYS A 15 14.39 -4.33 -36.46
N GLN A 16 13.64 -4.43 -35.37
CA GLN A 16 12.24 -4.02 -35.34
C GLN A 16 12.11 -2.79 -34.46
N SER A 17 11.88 -1.65 -35.14
CA SER A 17 11.50 -0.39 -34.54
C SER A 17 10.06 -0.53 -34.05
N LEU A 18 9.85 -0.61 -32.74
CA LEU A 18 8.52 -0.47 -32.15
C LEU A 18 8.21 1.02 -31.99
N ARG A 19 7.52 1.59 -32.98
CA ARG A 19 6.82 2.86 -32.85
C ARG A 19 5.55 2.61 -32.05
N SER A 20 5.52 3.00 -30.78
CA SER A 20 4.30 3.06 -29.99
C SER A 20 3.44 4.23 -30.47
N LEU A 21 2.23 3.92 -30.96
CA LEU A 21 1.19 4.90 -31.24
C LEU A 21 0.49 5.23 -29.92
N TYR A 22 0.73 6.44 -29.40
CA TYR A 22 -0.10 7.01 -28.34
C TYR A 22 -1.34 7.62 -28.99
N GLN A 23 -2.51 7.01 -28.74
CA GLN A 23 -3.79 7.65 -29.04
C GLN A 23 -4.36 8.20 -27.74
N ALA A 24 -4.26 9.53 -27.59
CA ALA A 24 -4.83 10.27 -26.48
C ALA A 24 -6.33 10.48 -26.73
N ALA A 25 -7.18 9.90 -25.88
CA ALA A 25 -8.57 10.30 -25.76
C ALA A 25 -8.65 11.45 -24.75
N ARG A 26 -8.63 12.68 -25.26
CA ARG A 26 -8.93 13.90 -24.50
C ARG A 26 -10.42 14.20 -24.67
N ILE A 27 -11.27 13.69 -23.78
CA ILE A 27 -12.66 14.17 -23.69
C ILE A 27 -12.72 15.22 -22.58
N ARG A 28 -12.91 16.45 -23.07
CA ARG A 28 -13.00 17.71 -22.35
C ARG A 28 -14.48 18.04 -22.18
N GLY A 29 -14.91 18.21 -20.93
CA GLY A 29 -15.88 19.23 -20.53
C GLY A 29 -17.37 18.97 -20.81
N TYR A 30 -18.11 18.65 -19.75
CA TYR A 30 -19.46 19.15 -19.58
C TYR A 30 -19.38 20.46 -18.79
N ARG A 31 -19.40 21.57 -19.53
CA ARG A 31 -19.53 22.93 -18.98
C ARG A 31 -20.98 23.34 -19.19
N ASN A 32 -21.71 23.42 -18.09
CA ASN A 32 -23.02 24.07 -18.02
C ASN A 32 -22.96 25.44 -18.71
N GLN A 33 -23.83 25.64 -19.70
CA GLN A 33 -24.12 26.94 -20.27
C GLN A 33 -25.63 27.11 -20.19
N GLU A 34 -26.06 27.97 -19.26
CA GLU A 34 -27.41 28.51 -19.25
C GLU A 34 -27.33 30.03 -19.28
N ARG A 35 -28.32 30.62 -19.96
CA ARG A 35 -28.74 32.04 -20.03
C ARG A 35 -28.06 32.91 -21.11
N LYS A 36 -28.85 33.27 -22.14
CA LYS A 36 -29.53 34.59 -22.17
C LYS A 36 -30.60 34.71 -23.28
N ALA A 37 -31.78 35.14 -22.83
CA ALA A 37 -32.74 36.07 -23.46
C ALA A 37 -33.41 35.75 -24.81
N LYS A 38 -34.74 35.64 -24.78
CA LYS A 38 -35.65 36.64 -25.38
C LYS A 38 -37.08 36.48 -24.85
N SER A 39 -37.67 37.63 -24.54
CA SER A 39 -39.03 37.87 -24.05
C SER A 39 -40.06 37.80 -25.18
N ASP A 40 -41.28 37.32 -24.89
CA ASP A 40 -42.52 38.04 -25.22
C ASP A 40 -43.79 37.38 -24.62
N MET A 41 -44.64 38.24 -24.05
CA MET A 41 -46.11 38.20 -23.96
C MET A 41 -46.85 37.05 -23.22
N LYS A 42 -47.43 37.36 -22.04
CA LYS A 42 -48.88 37.71 -21.82
C LYS A 42 -49.28 37.47 -20.35
N ILE A 43 -50.08 38.41 -19.83
CA ILE A 43 -50.72 38.40 -18.51
C ILE A 43 -52.13 37.83 -18.65
N GLY A 44 -52.57 37.03 -17.67
CA GLY A 44 -53.95 36.56 -17.51
C GLY A 44 -54.12 35.69 -16.27
N ASP A 45 -54.65 36.33 -15.21
CA ASP A 45 -55.56 35.93 -14.12
C ASP A 45 -55.40 34.63 -13.28
N GLU A 46 -55.58 34.90 -11.98
CA GLU A 46 -55.94 34.13 -10.77
C GLU A 46 -56.22 32.62 -10.86
N ASP A 47 -55.60 31.85 -9.94
CA ASP A 47 -56.30 30.87 -9.10
C ASP A 47 -55.43 30.38 -7.92
N ASP A 48 -56.02 30.39 -6.73
CA ASP A 48 -55.49 29.91 -5.45
C ASP A 48 -55.45 28.37 -5.37
N ALA A 49 -54.31 27.76 -4.97
CA ALA A 49 -54.28 26.52 -4.17
C ALA A 49 -52.87 26.12 -3.68
N LYS A 50 -52.71 26.12 -2.34
CA LYS A 50 -51.87 25.24 -1.48
C LYS A 50 -51.07 24.11 -2.16
N PHE A 51 -49.77 23.98 -1.83
CA PHE A 51 -49.18 22.72 -1.29
C PHE A 51 -47.74 22.91 -0.75
N ASP A 52 -47.38 22.06 0.21
CA ASP A 52 -46.31 22.13 1.20
C ASP A 52 -44.85 22.25 0.74
N GLY A 53 -44.10 23.03 1.54
CA GLY A 53 -42.81 22.72 2.14
C GLY A 53 -41.90 21.68 1.47
N ILE A 54 -40.84 22.15 0.81
CA ILE A 54 -39.64 21.34 0.55
C ILE A 54 -38.57 21.78 1.54
N GLU A 55 -38.55 21.13 2.70
CA GLU A 55 -37.40 21.14 3.59
C GLU A 55 -36.18 20.60 2.82
N SER A 56 -35.12 21.40 2.81
CA SER A 56 -33.80 20.96 2.38
C SER A 56 -33.34 19.86 3.34
N LYS A 57 -33.51 18.60 2.95
CA LYS A 57 -32.83 17.48 3.60
C LYS A 57 -31.33 17.68 3.40
N GLN A 58 -30.70 18.25 4.43
CA GLN A 58 -29.28 18.14 4.69
C GLN A 58 -28.91 16.65 4.54
N MET A 59 -28.22 16.33 3.45
CA MET A 59 -27.54 15.06 3.31
C MET A 59 -26.45 15.05 4.38
N GLN A 60 -26.78 14.47 5.53
CA GLN A 60 -25.77 14.02 6.46
C GLN A 60 -24.94 13.00 5.68
N ASN A 61 -23.68 13.35 5.42
CA ASN A 61 -22.67 12.39 5.01
C ASN A 61 -22.53 11.40 6.16
N GLU A 62 -23.39 10.39 6.16
CA GLU A 62 -23.09 9.14 6.83
C GLU A 62 -21.92 8.54 6.04
N GLU A 63 -20.74 8.65 6.62
CA GLU A 63 -19.62 7.79 6.26
C GLU A 63 -20.09 6.36 6.48
N HIS A 64 -20.68 5.76 5.43
CA HIS A 64 -20.80 4.33 5.32
C HIS A 64 -19.37 3.78 5.30
N GLU A 65 -18.78 3.59 6.48
CA GLU A 65 -17.67 2.66 6.63
C GLU A 65 -18.20 1.33 6.14
N ALA A 66 -17.85 0.98 4.90
CA ALA A 66 -18.09 -0.34 4.38
C ALA A 66 -17.54 -1.31 5.43
N LEU A 67 -18.42 -2.13 6.02
CA LEU A 67 -18.04 -3.22 6.90
C LEU A 67 -17.16 -4.17 6.07
N VAL A 68 -15.87 -3.89 6.03
CA VAL A 68 -14.90 -4.76 5.41
C VAL A 68 -14.87 -5.99 6.30
N ASP A 69 -15.29 -7.14 5.77
CA ASP A 69 -15.13 -8.40 6.48
C ASP A 69 -13.63 -8.65 6.65
N LEU A 70 -13.13 -8.43 7.88
CA LEU A 70 -11.71 -8.47 8.17
C LEU A 70 -11.30 -9.93 8.34
N PRO A 71 -10.17 -10.33 7.75
CA PRO A 71 -9.72 -11.70 7.89
C PRO A 71 -9.45 -12.02 9.36
N ASP A 72 -9.72 -13.27 9.71
CA ASP A 72 -9.37 -13.80 11.01
C ASP A 72 -7.87 -13.56 11.31
N ILE A 73 -7.60 -13.22 12.57
CA ILE A 73 -6.25 -13.20 13.12
C ILE A 73 -6.05 -14.50 13.89
N SER A 74 -4.87 -15.13 13.79
CA SER A 74 -4.59 -16.35 14.54
C SER A 74 -4.66 -16.12 16.05
N GLU A 75 -4.28 -14.93 16.48
CA GLU A 75 -4.20 -14.51 17.88
C GLU A 75 -4.55 -13.03 18.00
N PRO A 76 -5.10 -12.57 19.14
CA PRO A 76 -5.35 -11.16 19.38
C PRO A 76 -4.05 -10.34 19.37
N SER A 77 -4.10 -9.13 18.81
CA SER A 77 -2.97 -8.20 18.79
C SER A 77 -3.21 -7.04 19.77
N LEU A 78 -2.17 -6.70 20.55
CA LEU A 78 -2.21 -5.53 21.44
C LEU A 78 -1.88 -4.22 20.71
N LEU A 79 -1.30 -4.30 19.51
CA LEU A 79 -0.85 -3.13 18.75
C LEU A 79 -1.85 -2.71 17.66
N LEU A 80 -2.58 -3.67 17.10
CA LEU A 80 -3.50 -3.41 15.99
C LEU A 80 -4.91 -3.19 16.50
N THR A 81 -5.35 -1.93 16.48
CA THR A 81 -6.78 -1.60 16.61
C THR A 81 -7.53 -2.03 15.35
N GLU A 82 -8.84 -2.23 15.47
CA GLU A 82 -9.68 -2.63 14.34
C GLU A 82 -9.60 -1.63 13.17
N LYS A 83 -9.66 -0.33 13.45
CA LYS A 83 -9.47 0.74 12.47
C LYS A 83 -8.14 0.62 11.72
N THR A 84 -7.05 0.34 12.43
CA THR A 84 -5.72 0.16 11.83
C THR A 84 -5.67 -1.10 10.99
N ARG A 85 -6.25 -2.19 11.48
CA ARG A 85 -6.37 -3.46 10.75
C ARG A 85 -7.12 -3.27 9.42
N SER A 86 -8.25 -2.56 9.43
CA SER A 86 -9.01 -2.25 8.21
C SER A 86 -8.20 -1.46 7.20
N ALA A 87 -7.55 -0.38 7.63
CA ALA A 87 -6.73 0.44 6.74
C ALA A 87 -5.55 -0.33 6.13
N LEU A 88 -4.91 -1.19 6.93
CA LEU A 88 -3.83 -2.06 6.46
C LEU A 88 -4.33 -3.12 5.50
N TYR A 89 -5.47 -3.76 5.80
CA TYR A 89 -6.05 -4.82 4.97
C TYR A 89 -6.40 -4.33 3.56
N VAL A 90 -7.07 -3.17 3.46
CA VAL A 90 -7.37 -2.52 2.17
C VAL A 90 -6.09 -2.18 1.40
N SER A 91 -4.99 -1.95 2.12
CA SER A 91 -3.71 -1.59 1.53
C SER A 91 -2.83 -2.77 1.10
N LEU A 92 -3.18 -3.99 1.50
CA LEU A 92 -2.47 -5.19 1.10
C LEU A 92 -2.63 -5.45 -0.41
N PRO A 93 -1.64 -6.07 -1.07
CA PRO A 93 -1.80 -6.54 -2.43
C PRO A 93 -2.98 -7.51 -2.57
N ALA A 94 -3.75 -7.36 -3.66
CA ALA A 94 -4.95 -8.17 -3.91
C ALA A 94 -4.71 -9.68 -3.84
N LEU A 95 -3.49 -10.14 -4.18
CA LEU A 95 -3.11 -11.56 -4.12
C LEU A 95 -3.17 -12.17 -2.71
N ILE A 96 -3.04 -11.36 -1.66
CA ILE A 96 -3.04 -11.80 -0.26
C ILE A 96 -4.25 -11.30 0.52
N GLN A 97 -5.14 -10.52 -0.10
CA GLN A 97 -6.42 -10.16 0.50
C GLN A 97 -7.28 -11.42 0.71
N GLY A 98 -8.11 -11.42 1.74
CA GLY A 98 -8.91 -12.57 2.18
C GLY A 98 -8.14 -13.69 2.90
N ARG A 99 -6.81 -13.62 3.00
CA ARG A 99 -6.03 -14.64 3.75
C ARG A 99 -6.05 -14.34 5.25
N LYS A 100 -6.11 -15.40 6.05
CA LYS A 100 -5.94 -15.34 7.52
C LYS A 100 -4.59 -14.75 7.89
N TRP A 101 -4.56 -13.84 8.86
CA TRP A 101 -3.32 -13.26 9.38
C TRP A 101 -2.75 -14.15 10.48
N LEU A 102 -1.50 -14.56 10.33
CA LEU A 102 -0.82 -15.47 11.26
C LEU A 102 0.28 -14.72 12.01
N LEU A 103 0.29 -14.82 13.34
CA LEU A 103 1.38 -14.29 14.17
C LEU A 103 2.60 -15.20 14.05
N LEU A 104 3.63 -14.73 13.34
CA LEU A 104 4.90 -15.46 13.19
C LEU A 104 5.87 -15.19 14.35
N TYR A 105 5.89 -13.95 14.85
CA TYR A 105 6.81 -13.48 15.88
C TYR A 105 6.17 -12.35 16.70
N SER A 106 6.52 -12.28 17.98
CA SER A 106 6.20 -11.17 18.88
C SER A 106 7.23 -11.12 19.99
N THR A 107 7.60 -9.92 20.42
CA THR A 107 8.58 -9.71 21.49
C THR A 107 8.11 -10.31 22.82
N TRP A 108 6.81 -10.28 23.09
CA TRP A 108 6.20 -10.88 24.29
C TRP A 108 6.35 -12.41 24.35
N ARG A 109 6.12 -13.12 23.24
CA ARG A 109 6.13 -14.60 23.23
C ARG A 109 7.48 -15.20 22.91
N HIS A 110 8.27 -14.50 22.11
CA HIS A 110 9.49 -15.04 21.51
C HIS A 110 10.76 -14.35 21.99
N GLY A 111 10.64 -13.36 22.88
CA GLY A 111 11.74 -12.54 23.38
C GLY A 111 12.13 -11.43 22.42
N ILE A 112 12.89 -10.45 22.93
CA ILE A 112 13.41 -9.28 22.22
C ILE A 112 14.75 -9.63 21.56
N SER A 113 14.71 -10.14 20.32
CA SER A 113 15.92 -10.53 19.61
C SER A 113 15.69 -10.57 18.11
N LEU A 114 16.44 -9.75 17.38
CA LEU A 114 16.36 -9.67 15.92
C LEU A 114 16.73 -11.00 15.24
N SER A 115 17.72 -11.72 15.78
CA SER A 115 18.07 -13.07 15.29
C SER A 115 16.90 -14.04 15.40
N THR A 116 16.10 -13.94 16.46
CA THR A 116 14.91 -14.79 16.64
C THR A 116 13.82 -14.41 15.64
N LEU A 117 13.62 -13.11 15.40
CA LEU A 117 12.70 -12.61 14.37
C LEU A 117 13.09 -13.14 12.97
N TYR A 118 14.38 -13.12 12.61
CA TYR A 118 14.85 -13.67 11.33
C TYR A 118 14.59 -15.17 11.20
N ARG A 119 14.93 -15.96 12.22
CA ARG A 119 14.66 -17.41 12.22
C ARG A 119 13.16 -17.70 12.09
N LYS A 120 12.30 -16.93 12.76
CA LYS A 120 10.84 -17.08 12.66
C LYS A 120 10.30 -16.69 11.29
N SER A 121 10.87 -15.67 10.65
CA SER A 121 10.48 -15.26 9.30
C SER A 121 10.72 -16.34 8.23
N MET A 122 11.61 -17.31 8.51
CA MET A 122 11.87 -18.44 7.61
C MET A 122 10.77 -19.51 7.61
N LEU A 123 9.92 -19.53 8.65
CA LEU A 123 8.87 -20.55 8.79
C LEU A 123 7.75 -20.38 7.74
N TRP A 124 7.47 -19.14 7.34
CA TRP A 124 6.41 -18.81 6.39
C TRP A 124 6.86 -17.69 5.45
N PRO A 125 7.46 -18.05 4.30
CA PRO A 125 7.86 -17.10 3.27
C PRO A 125 6.65 -16.37 2.66
N GLY A 126 6.82 -15.09 2.33
CA GLY A 126 5.79 -14.27 1.70
C GLY A 126 5.74 -12.86 2.27
N LEU A 127 4.70 -12.12 1.88
CA LEU A 127 4.46 -10.78 2.40
C LEU A 127 4.07 -10.87 3.88
N SER A 128 4.86 -10.21 4.72
CA SER A 128 4.75 -10.24 6.18
C SER A 128 4.57 -8.82 6.70
N LEU A 129 3.57 -8.64 7.56
CA LEU A 129 3.32 -7.36 8.21
C LEU A 129 4.19 -7.26 9.47
N LEU A 130 5.14 -6.32 9.47
CA LEU A 130 5.89 -5.93 10.66
C LEU A 130 5.14 -4.79 11.34
N VAL A 131 4.79 -4.98 12.61
CA VAL A 131 4.09 -3.98 13.44
C VAL A 131 4.93 -3.72 14.69
N VAL A 132 5.21 -2.47 14.95
CA VAL A 132 6.04 -1.98 16.05
C VAL A 132 5.23 -0.98 16.84
N GLY A 133 5.22 -1.13 18.17
CA GLY A 133 4.68 -0.14 19.09
C GLY A 133 5.83 0.47 19.88
N ASP A 134 5.88 1.80 19.98
CA ASP A 134 6.83 2.46 20.86
C ASP A 134 6.28 2.63 22.29
N ARG A 135 7.15 3.08 23.20
CA ARG A 135 6.78 3.35 24.60
C ARG A 135 5.89 4.58 24.78
N LYS A 136 5.73 5.41 23.75
CA LYS A 136 4.87 6.61 23.74
C LYS A 136 3.47 6.31 23.19
N GLY A 137 3.21 5.06 22.77
CA GLY A 137 1.93 4.61 22.24
C GLY A 137 1.76 4.78 20.73
N ALA A 138 2.79 5.21 20.00
CA ALA A 138 2.76 5.24 18.55
C ALA A 138 2.89 3.81 17.99
N VAL A 139 2.06 3.48 17.01
CA VAL A 139 2.13 2.20 16.29
C VAL A 139 2.51 2.48 14.85
N PHE A 140 3.57 1.83 14.39
CA PHE A 140 4.08 2.00 13.04
C PHE A 140 4.69 0.69 12.55
N GLY A 141 5.05 0.63 11.29
CA GLY A 141 5.56 -0.61 10.74
C GLY A 141 5.60 -0.61 9.23
N GLY A 142 5.53 -1.79 8.65
CA GLY A 142 5.51 -1.95 7.20
C GLY A 142 5.22 -3.36 6.74
N LEU A 143 4.80 -3.46 5.48
CA LEU A 143 4.72 -4.73 4.77
C LEU A 143 6.09 -5.03 4.17
N VAL A 144 6.71 -6.11 4.60
CA VAL A 144 8.02 -6.58 4.16
C VAL A 144 7.90 -7.94 3.48
N GLU A 145 8.92 -8.32 2.73
CA GLU A 145 8.97 -9.63 2.08
C GLU A 145 9.87 -10.56 2.89
N ALA A 146 9.26 -11.61 3.45
CA ALA A 146 9.92 -12.66 4.20
C ALA A 146 10.31 -13.83 3.26
N PRO A 147 11.37 -14.58 3.59
CA PRO A 147 12.17 -14.47 4.80
C PRO A 147 13.06 -13.24 4.83
N LEU A 148 13.25 -12.68 6.02
CA LEU A 148 14.21 -11.62 6.30
C LEU A 148 15.58 -12.28 6.41
N ARG A 149 16.43 -12.06 5.39
CA ARG A 149 17.71 -12.75 5.26
C ARG A 149 18.82 -11.79 5.67
N PRO A 150 19.41 -11.93 6.87
CA PRO A 150 20.53 -11.08 7.25
C PRO A 150 21.70 -11.31 6.30
N THR A 151 22.33 -10.22 5.86
CA THR A 151 23.53 -10.26 5.01
C THR A 151 24.59 -9.31 5.54
N ASN A 152 25.87 -9.71 5.48
CA ASN A 152 26.98 -8.84 5.90
C ASN A 152 27.30 -7.73 4.88
N GLN A 153 26.71 -7.81 3.68
CA GLN A 153 26.83 -6.80 2.65
C GLN A 153 25.56 -5.95 2.63
N ARG A 154 25.65 -4.69 2.17
CA ARG A 154 24.48 -3.81 2.06
C ARG A 154 23.59 -4.20 0.87
N LYS A 155 22.89 -5.34 0.99
CA LYS A 155 21.99 -5.86 -0.04
C LYS A 155 20.54 -5.63 0.35
N TYR A 156 19.86 -4.78 -0.41
CA TYR A 156 18.42 -4.59 -0.24
C TYR A 156 17.64 -5.78 -0.78
N GLN A 157 16.57 -6.16 -0.08
CA GLN A 157 15.62 -7.21 -0.46
C GLN A 157 14.18 -6.67 -0.50
N GLY A 158 13.30 -7.40 -1.18
CA GLY A 158 11.87 -7.10 -1.32
C GLY A 158 11.49 -6.55 -2.70
N THR A 159 10.18 -6.31 -2.84
CA THR A 159 9.53 -5.86 -4.08
C THR A 159 8.78 -4.55 -3.89
N ASN A 160 8.22 -4.01 -4.98
CA ASN A 160 7.39 -2.80 -4.96
C ASN A 160 6.03 -2.98 -4.27
N SER A 161 5.68 -4.21 -3.87
CA SER A 161 4.49 -4.52 -3.07
C SER A 161 4.63 -4.11 -1.60
N THR A 162 5.84 -3.77 -1.15
CA THR A 162 6.12 -3.31 0.22
C THR A 162 5.53 -1.92 0.48
N PHE A 163 5.33 -1.56 1.74
CA PHE A 163 4.97 -0.21 2.17
C PHE A 163 5.36 0.00 3.63
N VAL A 164 5.42 1.24 4.09
CA VAL A 164 5.50 1.57 5.52
C VAL A 164 4.23 2.28 5.97
N PHE A 165 3.93 2.22 7.26
CA PHE A 165 2.78 2.90 7.83
C PHE A 165 3.07 3.45 9.21
N THR A 166 2.22 4.39 9.64
CA THR A 166 2.19 4.94 11.00
C THR A 166 0.76 5.23 11.41
N THR A 167 0.46 5.15 12.70
CA THR A 167 -0.80 5.62 13.29
C THR A 167 -0.69 7.03 13.86
N THR A 168 0.48 7.68 13.80
CA THR A 168 0.65 9.09 14.18
C THR A 168 0.30 9.95 12.97
N PRO A 169 -0.72 10.83 13.01
CA PRO A 169 -1.18 11.66 14.15
C PRO A 169 -2.54 11.25 14.77
N GLY A 170 -2.86 9.96 14.84
CA GLY A 170 -4.10 9.42 15.43
C GLY A 170 -4.93 8.55 14.47
N TYR A 171 -4.53 8.46 13.20
CA TYR A 171 -5.12 7.60 12.19
C TYR A 171 -4.04 6.90 11.36
N PRO A 172 -4.34 5.71 10.79
CA PRO A 172 -3.37 4.99 9.97
C PRO A 172 -3.07 5.71 8.66
N VAL A 173 -1.79 5.94 8.38
CA VAL A 173 -1.28 6.51 7.13
C VAL A 173 -0.33 5.52 6.47
N ILE A 174 -0.54 5.26 5.18
CA ILE A 174 0.23 4.28 4.39
C ILE A 174 1.11 5.01 3.37
N PHE A 175 2.41 4.72 3.38
CA PHE A 175 3.39 5.25 2.44
C PHE A 175 3.89 4.12 1.53
N ARG A 176 3.50 4.19 0.25
CA ARG A 176 3.93 3.24 -0.78
C ARG A 176 5.25 3.68 -1.44
N PRO A 177 6.03 2.73 -1.98
CA PRO A 177 7.22 3.06 -2.75
C PRO A 177 6.90 3.97 -3.93
N THR A 178 7.75 4.98 -4.13
CA THR A 178 7.60 5.96 -5.22
C THR A 178 8.09 5.45 -6.57
N GLY A 179 8.79 4.31 -6.59
CA GLY A 179 9.47 3.78 -7.78
C GLY A 179 10.82 4.43 -8.09
N ALA A 180 11.27 5.40 -7.29
CA ALA A 180 12.56 6.08 -7.51
C ALA A 180 13.78 5.17 -7.29
N ASN A 181 13.66 4.17 -6.42
CA ASN A 181 14.72 3.20 -6.14
C ASN A 181 14.11 1.86 -5.68
N ARG A 182 14.97 0.85 -5.51
CA ARG A 182 14.60 -0.50 -5.03
C ARG A 182 15.16 -0.79 -3.64
N TYR A 183 15.29 0.23 -2.80
CA TYR A 183 15.87 0.12 -1.46
C TYR A 183 14.79 -0.16 -0.42
N PHE A 184 14.15 -1.33 -0.51
CA PHE A 184 12.95 -1.65 0.29
C PHE A 184 13.29 -2.09 1.71
N THR A 185 13.95 -3.23 1.89
CA THR A 185 14.29 -3.77 3.22
C THR A 185 15.76 -4.13 3.27
N LEU A 186 16.44 -3.83 4.37
CA LEU A 186 17.84 -4.11 4.60
C LEU A 186 17.96 -4.89 5.92
N CYS A 187 18.54 -6.08 5.85
CA CYS A 187 18.66 -6.98 6.99
C CYS A 187 20.14 -7.22 7.30
N PHE A 188 20.58 -6.76 8.47
CA PHE A 188 21.89 -7.04 9.04
C PHE A 188 21.71 -7.84 10.33
N THR A 189 22.77 -8.48 10.82
CA THR A 189 22.73 -9.13 12.14
C THR A 189 22.41 -8.15 13.26
N GLU A 190 22.90 -6.91 13.14
CA GLU A 190 22.79 -5.87 14.17
C GLU A 190 21.57 -4.95 14.02
N TYR A 191 20.92 -4.93 12.85
CA TYR A 191 19.77 -4.05 12.63
C TYR A 191 18.91 -4.48 11.45
N LEU A 192 17.64 -4.10 11.50
CA LEU A 192 16.68 -4.18 10.41
C LEU A 192 16.26 -2.77 10.02
N ALA A 193 16.33 -2.44 8.73
CA ALA A 193 15.88 -1.16 8.23
C ALA A 193 14.94 -1.30 7.02
N ILE A 194 13.99 -0.37 6.89
CA ILE A 194 13.02 -0.31 5.78
C ILE A 194 13.08 1.08 5.15
N GLY A 195 13.04 1.12 3.82
CA GLY A 195 12.97 2.32 2.99
C GLY A 195 14.25 3.14 3.02
N GLY A 196 15.22 2.82 2.15
CA GLY A 196 16.48 3.56 2.02
C GLY A 196 16.48 4.66 0.96
N GLY A 197 17.67 5.15 0.61
CA GLY A 197 17.87 6.24 -0.37
C GLY A 197 18.36 7.55 0.21
N GLY A 198 18.60 7.59 1.52
CA GLY A 198 19.22 8.69 2.27
C GLY A 198 19.16 8.34 3.75
N HIS A 199 17.97 8.47 4.32
CA HIS A 199 17.61 7.94 5.63
C HIS A 199 16.76 6.68 5.49
N PHE A 200 16.60 5.94 6.60
CA PHE A 200 15.67 4.84 6.69
C PHE A 200 14.30 5.34 7.17
N ALA A 201 13.22 4.85 6.56
CA ALA A 201 11.86 5.14 7.02
C ALA A 201 11.58 4.44 8.36
N LEU A 202 12.15 3.27 8.59
CA LEU A 202 12.08 2.52 9.83
C LEU A 202 13.43 1.86 10.11
N TYR A 203 13.88 1.91 11.36
CA TYR A 203 15.11 1.29 11.84
C TYR A 203 14.84 0.60 13.16
N LEU A 204 15.24 -0.67 13.28
CA LEU A 204 15.24 -1.46 14.51
C LEU A 204 16.65 -1.98 14.74
N ASP A 205 17.13 -1.90 15.97
CA ASP A 205 18.40 -2.50 16.35
C ASP A 205 18.27 -4.02 16.59
N GLY A 206 19.38 -4.65 16.99
CA GLY A 206 19.44 -6.10 17.24
C GLY A 206 18.62 -6.55 18.46
N ASP A 207 18.33 -5.62 19.37
CA ASP A 207 17.74 -5.89 20.68
C ASP A 207 16.26 -5.50 20.80
N LEU A 208 15.65 -4.96 19.74
CA LEU A 208 14.19 -4.73 19.56
C LEU A 208 13.47 -3.98 20.69
#